data_AF-A0A3S0FQS4-F1
#
_entry.id   AF-A0A3S0FQS4-F1
#
_cell.length_a   1.000
_cell.length_b   1.000
_cell.length_c   1.000
_cell.angle_alpha   90.00
_cell.angle_beta   90.00
_cell.angle_gamma   90.00
#
_symmetry.space_group_name_H-M   'P 1'
#
loop_
_entity.id
_entity.type
_entity.pdbx_description
1 polymer ?
#
loop_
_entity_poly.entity_id
_entity_poly.type
_entity_poly.pdbx_seq_one_letter_code
_entity_poly.pdbx_strand_id
1 'polypeptide(L)'
;MTAFASPQVEDAVRSALEAIVNKAHQPDVRSSRVRFTGDRGSNNFVWIMIDRTSIPSNGTPVDGFYIHTNDIDLFAATPPSFSETCPTTDTAATIESAVQYVASKVGASARIELLLQSDFNGDKHEANYVGNSDDGFDSIHQQPVLFTD
;
A
#
# COMPACT_ATOMS: atom_id res chain seq x y z
N MET A 1 -9.00 19.28 0.78
CA MET A 1 -7.84 18.37 0.72
C MET A 1 -7.43 18.07 2.14
N THR A 2 -7.43 16.79 2.53
CA THR A 2 -6.86 16.36 3.81
C THR A 2 -5.37 16.15 3.58
N ALA A 3 -4.53 16.76 4.40
CA ALA A 3 -3.08 16.59 4.37
C ALA A 3 -2.66 15.69 5.54
N PHE A 4 -1.46 15.13 5.47
CA PHE A 4 -0.86 14.47 6.61
C PHE A 4 -0.53 15.47 7.72
N ALA A 5 -0.45 14.99 8.95
CA ALA A 5 -0.10 15.80 10.12
C ALA A 5 1.29 16.46 10.00
N SER A 6 2.21 15.87 9.22
CA SER A 6 3.52 16.47 8.92
C SER A 6 4.05 16.03 7.54
N PRO A 7 4.97 16.80 6.93
CA PRO A 7 5.66 16.41 5.70
C PRO A 7 6.44 15.10 5.84
N GLN A 8 7.04 14.86 7.01
CA GLN A 8 7.78 13.62 7.28
C GLN A 8 6.87 12.39 7.16
N VAL A 9 5.63 12.48 7.66
CA VAL A 9 4.65 11.38 7.54
C VAL A 9 4.25 11.17 6.07
N GLU A 10 4.09 12.25 5.31
CA GLU A 10 3.79 12.18 3.88
C GLU A 10 4.91 11.49 3.09
N ASP A 11 6.16 11.91 3.28
CA ASP A 11 7.34 11.32 2.65
C ASP A 11 7.50 9.85 3.02
N ALA A 12 7.21 9.50 4.26
CA ALA A 12 7.26 8.14 4.76
C ALA A 12 6.17 7.24 4.13
N VAL A 13 4.93 7.73 4.03
CA VAL A 13 3.84 7.03 3.33
C VAL A 13 4.18 6.83 1.85
N ARG A 14 4.72 7.86 1.19
CA ARG A 14 5.19 7.78 -0.19
C ARG A 14 6.28 6.73 -0.36
N SER A 15 7.29 6.74 0.51
CA SER A 15 8.39 5.76 0.49
C SER A 15 7.87 4.33 0.69
N ALA A 16 6.89 4.12 1.57
CA ALA A 16 6.26 2.82 1.77
C ALA A 16 5.51 2.34 0.51
N LEU A 17 4.79 3.24 -0.18
CA LEU A 17 4.12 2.94 -1.44
C LEU A 17 5.12 2.61 -2.56
N GLU A 18 6.19 3.40 -2.70
CA GLU A 18 7.28 3.12 -3.64
C GLU A 18 7.95 1.77 -3.35
N ALA A 19 8.16 1.43 -2.07
CA ALA A 19 8.75 0.16 -1.67
C ALA A 19 7.86 -1.03 -2.09
N ILE A 20 6.54 -0.95 -1.92
CA ILE A 20 5.64 -2.03 -2.33
C ILE A 20 5.47 -2.12 -3.85
N VAL A 21 5.55 -1.00 -4.58
CA VAL A 21 5.63 -0.99 -6.06
C VAL A 21 6.91 -1.71 -6.51
N ASN A 22 8.06 -1.32 -5.96
CA ASN A 22 9.36 -1.94 -6.23
C ASN A 22 9.35 -3.44 -5.89
N LYS A 23 8.64 -3.85 -4.84
CA LYS A 23 8.44 -5.25 -4.51
C LYS A 23 7.60 -5.98 -5.56
N ALA A 24 6.51 -5.39 -6.04
CA ALA A 24 5.64 -5.96 -7.07
C ALA A 24 6.34 -6.15 -8.44
N HIS A 25 7.47 -5.48 -8.69
CA HIS A 25 8.30 -5.74 -9.86
C HIS A 25 9.00 -7.10 -9.85
N GLN A 26 9.15 -7.73 -8.67
CA GLN A 26 9.82 -9.03 -8.57
C GLN A 26 9.00 -10.12 -9.27
N PRO A 27 9.64 -11.00 -10.08
CA PRO A 27 8.92 -11.95 -10.95
C PRO A 27 8.16 -13.03 -10.17
N ASP A 28 8.52 -13.27 -8.92
CA ASP A 28 7.90 -14.24 -8.03
C ASP A 28 6.84 -13.61 -7.10
N VAL A 29 6.64 -12.30 -7.14
CA VAL A 29 5.60 -11.60 -6.35
C VAL A 29 4.29 -11.61 -7.11
N ARG A 30 3.24 -12.15 -6.47
CA ARG A 30 1.86 -12.13 -6.95
C ARG A 30 1.18 -10.82 -6.60
N SER A 31 1.34 -10.39 -5.35
CA SER A 31 0.73 -9.18 -4.81
C SER A 31 1.64 -8.59 -3.73
N SER A 32 1.77 -7.27 -3.69
CA SER A 32 2.42 -6.56 -2.60
C SER A 32 1.44 -5.55 -2.00
N ARG A 33 1.37 -5.46 -0.68
CA ARG A 33 0.35 -4.68 0.01
C ARG A 33 0.89 -3.98 1.25
N VAL A 34 0.34 -2.81 1.51
CA VAL A 34 0.58 -2.03 2.73
C VAL A 34 -0.74 -1.71 3.40
N ARG A 35 -0.80 -1.86 4.72
CA ARG A 35 -1.85 -1.28 5.55
C ARG A 35 -1.30 -0.06 6.26
N PHE A 36 -2.01 1.05 6.19
CA PHE A 36 -1.81 2.20 7.06
C PHE A 36 -2.92 2.24 8.10
N THR A 37 -2.58 2.30 9.38
CA THR A 37 -3.54 2.38 10.49
C THR A 37 -3.30 3.68 11.25
N GLY A 38 -4.30 4.55 11.34
CA GLY A 38 -4.22 5.73 12.19
C GLY A 38 -4.77 5.47 13.59
N ASP A 39 -4.42 6.34 14.53
CA ASP A 39 -4.81 6.29 15.97
C ASP A 39 -6.31 6.43 16.30
N ARG A 40 -7.19 6.74 15.33
CA ARG A 40 -8.62 7.02 15.59
C ARG A 40 -9.53 5.79 15.51
N GLY A 41 -9.54 4.95 16.54
CA GLY A 41 -10.53 3.87 16.69
C GLY A 41 -10.26 2.64 15.81
N SER A 42 -11.04 1.57 16.02
CA SER A 42 -10.72 0.21 15.56
C SER A 42 -10.77 -0.03 14.04
N ASN A 43 -11.37 0.89 13.27
CA ASN A 43 -11.53 0.76 11.81
C ASN A 43 -10.83 1.88 11.02
N ASN A 44 -9.95 2.66 11.65
CA ASN A 44 -9.22 3.73 10.97
C ASN A 44 -7.96 3.19 10.30
N PHE A 45 -8.15 2.35 9.30
CA PHE A 45 -7.07 1.83 8.49
C PHE A 45 -7.45 1.80 7.01
N VAL A 46 -6.43 1.72 6.17
CA VAL A 46 -6.56 1.57 4.73
C VAL A 46 -5.53 0.57 4.22
N TRP A 47 -5.96 -0.34 3.35
CA TRP A 47 -5.06 -1.19 2.59
C TRP A 47 -4.83 -0.58 1.21
N ILE A 48 -3.59 -0.62 0.73
CA ILE A 48 -3.23 -0.43 -0.66
C ILE A 48 -2.54 -1.70 -1.14
N MET A 49 -3.10 -2.31 -2.18
CA MET A 49 -2.64 -3.53 -2.83
C MET A 49 -2.10 -3.18 -4.21
N ILE A 50 -1.08 -3.92 -4.64
CA ILE A 50 -0.46 -3.80 -5.95
C ILE A 50 -0.37 -5.20 -6.53
N ASP A 51 -1.23 -5.43 -7.52
CA ASP A 51 -1.28 -6.67 -8.25
C ASP A 51 -0.69 -6.45 -9.64
N ARG A 52 0.20 -7.34 -10.07
CA ARG A 52 0.72 -7.31 -11.43
C ARG A 52 -0.34 -7.83 -12.39
N THR A 53 -0.61 -7.07 -13.44
CA THR A 53 -1.68 -7.36 -14.40
C THR A 53 -1.28 -6.97 -15.82
N SER A 54 -2.15 -7.26 -16.77
CA SER A 54 -2.03 -6.71 -18.12
C SER A 54 -3.02 -5.56 -18.31
N ILE A 55 -2.52 -4.41 -18.73
CA ILE A 55 -3.33 -3.21 -18.97
C ILE A 55 -3.47 -2.95 -20.47
N PRO A 56 -4.63 -2.47 -20.93
CA PRO A 56 -4.82 -2.11 -22.33
C PRO A 56 -4.04 -0.83 -22.67
N SER A 57 -3.14 -0.88 -23.66
CA SER A 57 -2.45 0.31 -24.19
C SER A 57 -2.49 0.31 -25.72
N ASN A 58 -3.23 1.27 -26.30
CA ASN A 58 -3.39 1.41 -27.75
C ASN A 58 -3.76 0.11 -28.50
N GLY A 59 -4.62 -0.72 -27.88
CA GLY A 59 -5.07 -1.99 -28.45
C GLY A 59 -4.10 -3.16 -28.26
N THR A 60 -2.96 -2.96 -27.61
CA THR A 60 -2.02 -4.03 -27.22
C THR A 60 -1.96 -4.12 -25.70
N PRO A 61 -2.13 -5.33 -25.11
CA PRO A 61 -1.92 -5.51 -23.68
C PRO A 61 -0.44 -5.29 -23.33
N VAL A 62 -0.18 -4.45 -22.33
CA VAL A 62 1.17 -4.23 -21.78
C VAL A 62 1.21 -4.68 -20.32
N ASP A 63 2.41 -4.93 -19.81
CA ASP A 63 2.63 -5.23 -18.40
C ASP A 63 2.31 -3.98 -17.56
N GLY A 64 1.51 -4.15 -16.51
CA GLY A 64 1.08 -3.06 -15.65
C GLY A 64 0.81 -3.50 -14.22
N PHE A 65 0.47 -2.52 -13.40
CA PHE A 65 -0.01 -2.73 -12.05
C PHE A 65 -1.47 -2.31 -11.94
N TYR A 66 -2.22 -3.08 -11.17
CA TYR A 66 -3.50 -2.68 -10.60
C TYR A 66 -3.25 -2.28 -9.14
N ILE A 67 -3.47 -1.01 -8.82
CA ILE A 67 -3.27 -0.45 -7.48
C ILE A 67 -4.63 -0.12 -6.89
N HIS A 68 -4.99 -0.75 -5.77
CA HIS A 68 -6.35 -0.66 -5.25
C HIS A 68 -6.44 -0.87 -3.74
N THR A 69 -7.59 -0.51 -3.16
CA THR A 69 -7.98 -0.91 -1.80
C THR A 69 -8.49 -2.34 -1.75
N ASN A 70 -8.63 -2.91 -0.54
CA ASN A 70 -9.05 -4.31 -0.40
C ASN A 70 -10.41 -4.61 -1.05
N ASP A 71 -10.63 -5.89 -1.40
CA ASP A 71 -11.84 -6.30 -2.09
C ASP A 71 -13.12 -6.10 -1.26
N ILE A 72 -13.09 -6.06 0.08
CA ILE A 72 -14.30 -5.70 0.84
C ILE A 72 -14.68 -4.24 0.58
N ASP A 73 -13.71 -3.34 0.54
CA ASP A 73 -13.92 -1.93 0.22
C ASP A 73 -14.38 -1.75 -1.24
N LEU A 74 -13.89 -2.60 -2.16
CA LEU A 74 -14.27 -2.60 -3.57
C LEU A 74 -15.66 -3.23 -3.83
N PHE A 75 -15.96 -4.36 -3.18
CA PHE A 75 -17.17 -5.19 -3.39
C PHE A 75 -18.38 -4.64 -2.64
N ALA A 76 -18.17 -3.98 -1.49
CA ALA A 76 -19.23 -3.30 -0.77
C ALA A 76 -19.54 -1.91 -1.35
N ALA A 77 -18.93 -1.53 -2.48
CA ALA A 77 -19.03 -0.21 -3.10
C ALA A 77 -18.92 0.92 -2.06
N THR A 78 -18.12 0.71 -1.00
CA THR A 78 -18.15 1.54 0.20
C THR A 78 -17.26 2.73 -0.07
N PRO A 79 -17.82 3.90 -0.39
CA PRO A 79 -17.01 5.03 -0.77
C PRO A 79 -16.34 5.60 0.49
N PRO A 80 -15.14 6.19 0.33
CA PRO A 80 -14.31 6.17 -0.86
C PRO A 80 -13.39 4.93 -0.89
N SER A 81 -13.30 4.25 -2.02
CA SER A 81 -12.30 3.21 -2.35
C SER A 81 -11.30 3.75 -3.39
N PHE A 82 -10.11 3.13 -3.49
CA PHE A 82 -9.07 3.50 -4.46
C PHE A 82 -8.90 2.38 -5.47
N SER A 83 -8.78 2.72 -6.76
CA SER A 83 -8.67 1.74 -7.86
C SER A 83 -8.13 2.43 -9.10
N GLU A 84 -6.86 2.16 -9.44
CA GLU A 84 -6.19 2.71 -10.61
C GLU A 84 -5.28 1.66 -11.26
N THR A 85 -4.98 1.84 -12.54
CA THR A 85 -4.01 1.00 -13.27
C THR A 85 -2.93 1.88 -13.88
N CYS A 86 -1.70 1.38 -13.91
CA CYS A 86 -0.56 2.09 -14.50
C CYS A 86 0.42 1.12 -15.18
N PRO A 87 1.16 1.56 -16.22
CA PRO A 87 2.26 0.77 -16.78
C PRO A 87 3.33 0.53 -15.72
N THR A 88 3.99 -0.64 -15.74
CA THR A 88 5.07 -0.91 -14.78
C THR A 88 6.25 0.07 -14.92
N THR A 89 6.40 0.71 -16.08
CA THR A 89 7.43 1.72 -16.35
C THR A 89 7.06 3.14 -15.94
N ASP A 90 5.81 3.39 -15.54
CA ASP A 90 5.29 4.73 -15.23
C ASP A 90 4.26 4.67 -14.10
N THR A 91 4.75 4.71 -12.86
CA THR A 91 3.94 4.53 -11.65
C THR A 91 3.76 5.81 -10.84
N ALA A 92 4.50 6.88 -11.17
CA ALA A 92 4.62 8.06 -10.32
C ALA A 92 3.28 8.75 -10.07
N ALA A 93 2.47 8.98 -11.11
CA ALA A 93 1.17 9.62 -10.96
C ALA A 93 0.20 8.81 -10.09
N THR A 94 0.19 7.48 -10.25
CA THR A 94 -0.67 6.60 -9.44
C THR A 94 -0.20 6.51 -7.99
N ILE A 95 1.12 6.56 -7.74
CA ILE A 95 1.67 6.67 -6.39
C ILE A 95 1.20 7.97 -5.73
N GLU A 96 1.27 9.10 -6.44
CA GLU A 96 0.74 10.39 -5.92
C GLU A 96 -0.75 10.30 -5.58
N SER A 97 -1.57 9.74 -6.47
CA SER A 97 -3.01 9.54 -6.21
C SER A 97 -3.23 8.66 -4.98
N ALA A 98 -2.46 7.58 -4.81
CA ALA A 98 -2.54 6.71 -3.65
C ALA A 98 -2.13 7.43 -2.36
N VAL A 99 -1.08 8.25 -2.38
CA VAL A 99 -0.66 9.09 -1.23
C VAL A 99 -1.79 10.03 -0.82
N GLN A 100 -2.39 10.73 -1.77
CA GLN A 100 -3.52 11.64 -1.50
C GLN A 100 -4.73 10.89 -0.92
N TYR A 101 -4.99 9.69 -1.43
CA TYR A 101 -6.06 8.84 -0.92
C TYR A 101 -5.77 8.41 0.53
N VAL A 102 -4.55 7.95 0.84
CA VAL A 102 -4.15 7.60 2.22
C VAL A 102 -4.26 8.82 3.15
N ALA A 103 -3.85 10.01 2.70
CA ALA A 103 -4.02 11.25 3.45
C ALA A 103 -5.49 11.53 3.79
N SER A 104 -6.41 11.25 2.86
CA SER A 104 -7.85 11.41 3.08
C SER A 104 -8.42 10.46 4.15
N LYS A 105 -7.77 9.33 4.39
CA LYS A 105 -8.21 8.29 5.33
C LYS A 105 -7.59 8.46 6.71
N VAL A 106 -6.26 8.52 6.75
CA VAL A 106 -5.49 8.48 8.01
C VAL A 106 -4.63 9.72 8.23
N GLY A 107 -4.65 10.71 7.33
CA GLY A 107 -3.76 11.88 7.40
C GLY A 107 -3.97 12.76 8.63
N ALA A 108 -5.17 12.75 9.23
CA ALA A 108 -5.47 13.49 10.45
C ALA A 108 -5.05 12.78 11.76
N SER A 109 -4.47 11.58 11.67
CA SER A 109 -3.93 10.86 12.81
C SER A 109 -2.59 11.44 13.25
N ALA A 110 -2.35 11.48 14.56
CA ALA A 110 -1.06 11.94 15.10
C ALA A 110 0.06 10.92 14.85
N ARG A 111 -0.33 9.64 14.79
CA ARG A 111 0.54 8.52 14.46
C ARG A 111 -0.12 7.58 13.46
N ILE A 112 0.65 7.13 12.48
CA ILE A 112 0.29 6.11 11.51
C ILE A 112 1.18 4.90 11.72
N GLU A 113 0.59 3.73 11.87
CA GLU A 113 1.28 2.45 11.85
C GLU A 113 1.21 1.83 10.45
N LEU A 114 2.26 1.12 10.06
CA LEU A 114 2.31 0.40 8.81
C LEU A 114 2.43 -1.12 9.01
N LEU A 115 1.89 -1.86 8.06
CA LEU A 115 2.12 -3.29 7.89
C LEU A 115 2.34 -3.58 6.40
N LEU A 116 3.53 -4.06 6.04
CA LEU A 116 3.89 -4.52 4.70
C LEU A 116 3.76 -6.03 4.62
N GLN A 117 3.14 -6.51 3.54
CA GLN A 117 3.03 -7.93 3.25
C GLN A 117 3.22 -8.16 1.74
N SER A 118 3.74 -9.33 1.39
CA SER A 118 3.85 -9.75 0.00
C SER A 118 3.42 -11.20 -0.12
N ASP A 119 2.62 -11.47 -1.14
CA ASP A 119 2.24 -12.81 -1.54
C ASP A 119 3.09 -13.22 -2.74
N PHE A 120 3.65 -14.43 -2.69
CA PHE A 120 4.49 -14.96 -3.75
C PHE A 120 3.80 -16.09 -4.51
N ASN A 121 4.31 -16.39 -5.69
CA ASN A 121 3.96 -17.59 -6.44
C ASN A 121 4.65 -18.82 -5.81
N GLY A 122 3.94 -19.94 -5.72
CA GLY A 122 4.47 -21.19 -5.13
C GLY A 122 4.52 -21.15 -3.60
N ASP A 123 5.50 -21.85 -3.01
CA ASP A 123 5.63 -22.03 -1.55
C ASP A 123 6.54 -20.98 -0.87
N LYS A 124 6.90 -19.91 -1.59
CA LYS A 124 7.77 -18.86 -1.03
C LYS A 124 6.97 -18.02 -0.03
N HIS A 125 7.54 -17.90 1.17
CA HIS A 125 7.05 -16.97 2.19
C HIS A 125 8.18 -16.02 2.59
N GLU A 126 7.86 -14.72 2.66
CA GLU A 126 8.70 -13.74 3.33
C GLU A 126 7.98 -13.24 4.58
N ALA A 127 8.74 -12.69 5.51
CA ALA A 127 8.17 -12.11 6.70
C ALA A 127 7.40 -10.83 6.39
N ASN A 128 6.37 -10.55 7.17
CA ASN A 128 5.74 -9.24 7.16
C ASN A 128 6.64 -8.23 7.86
N TYR A 129 6.46 -6.95 7.55
CA TYR A 129 7.21 -5.87 8.19
C TYR A 129 6.27 -4.83 8.77
N VAL A 130 6.63 -4.25 9.91
CA VAL A 130 5.85 -3.24 10.63
C VAL A 130 6.72 -2.04 10.96
N GLY A 131 6.08 -0.88 11.09
CA GLY A 131 6.72 0.38 11.42
C GLY A 131 5.69 1.39 11.92
N ASN A 132 6.13 2.53 12.42
CA ASN A 132 5.24 3.62 12.81
C ASN A 132 5.84 4.97 12.40
N SER A 133 4.99 5.98 12.26
CA SER A 133 5.39 7.26 11.70
C SER A 133 6.16 8.16 12.66
N ASP A 134 6.37 7.77 13.93
CA ASP A 134 7.05 8.63 14.92
C ASP A 134 8.52 8.87 14.52
N ASP A 135 9.13 7.92 13.82
CA ASP A 135 10.47 8.03 13.24
C ASP A 135 10.45 8.19 11.71
N GLY A 136 9.31 8.53 11.12
CA GLY A 136 9.18 8.59 9.66
C GLY A 136 9.33 7.23 8.97
N PHE A 137 9.04 6.13 9.67
CA PHE A 137 9.26 4.76 9.22
C PHE A 137 10.74 4.39 9.00
N ASP A 138 11.68 5.06 9.67
CA ASP A 138 13.10 4.71 9.64
C ASP A 138 13.36 3.32 10.27
N SER A 139 12.55 2.89 11.25
CA SER A 139 12.69 1.60 11.94
C SER A 139 11.64 0.56 11.51
N ILE A 140 11.54 0.29 10.21
CA ILE A 140 10.77 -0.86 9.70
C ILE A 140 11.47 -2.16 10.10
N HIS A 141 10.75 -3.06 10.76
CA HIS A 141 11.29 -4.33 11.23
C HIS A 141 10.33 -5.47 10.98
N GLN A 142 10.87 -6.69 10.99
CA GLN A 142 10.08 -7.90 10.82
C GLN A 142 8.98 -7.98 11.89
N GLN A 143 7.75 -8.23 11.47
CA GLN A 143 6.63 -8.48 12.37
C GLN A 143 6.97 -9.68 13.27
N PRO A 144 6.86 -9.56 14.59
CA PRO A 144 7.05 -10.68 15.48
C PRO A 144 6.09 -11.81 15.11
N VAL A 145 6.62 -13.02 14.93
CA VAL A 145 5.77 -14.22 14.81
C VAL A 145 5.18 -14.45 16.19
N LEU A 146 3.88 -14.18 16.36
CA LEU A 146 3.17 -14.60 17.55
C LEU A 146 3.10 -16.13 17.49
N PHE A 147 3.84 -16.81 18.37
CA PHE A 147 3.63 -18.23 18.60
C PHE A 147 2.19 -18.38 19.12
N THR A 148 1.32 -18.97 18.30
CA THR A 148 0.05 -19.51 18.79
C THR A 148 0.36 -20.91 19.30
N ASP A 149 0.22 -21.10 20.62
CA ASP A 149 0.19 -22.43 21.24
C ASP A 149 -0.90 -23.33 20.64
#